data_AF-A0A257XCR7-F1
#
_entry.id   AF-A0A257XCR7-F1
#
_cell.length_a   1.000
_cell.length_b   1.000
_cell.length_c   1.000
_cell.angle_alpha   90.00
_cell.angle_beta   90.00
_cell.angle_gamma   90.00
#
_symmetry.space_group_name_H-M   'P 1'
#
loop_
_entity.id
_entity.type
_entity.pdbx_description
1 polymer ?
#
loop_
_entity_poly.entity_id
_entity_poly.type
_entity_poly.pdbx_seq_one_letter_code
_entity_poly.pdbx_strand_id
1 'polypeptide(L)' 'QAGIITPSDFPFARDGIAAEGTPNIEQIIVAEVDLNDLQGNRLNGTTIPLYDKRKDVYEHPVEVIKVS' A
#
# COMPACT_ATOMS: atom_id res chain seq x y z
N GLN A 1 -5.73 -10.88 -10.55
CA GLN A 1 -4.46 -10.14 -10.36
C GLN A 1 -4.32 -9.87 -8.87
N ALA A 2 -3.12 -10.03 -8.32
CA ALA A 2 -2.79 -9.73 -6.93
C ALA A 2 -1.56 -8.83 -6.90
N GLY A 3 -1.41 -7.98 -5.88
CA GLY A 3 -0.25 -7.12 -5.73
C GLY A 3 0.03 -6.80 -4.26
N ILE A 4 1.31 -6.74 -3.90
CA ILE A 4 1.79 -6.24 -2.61
C ILE A 4 2.49 -4.92 -2.90
N ILE A 5 1.90 -3.83 -2.40
CA ILE A 5 2.40 -2.47 -2.59
C ILE A 5 3.12 -2.00 -1.31
N THR A 6 4.18 -1.21 -1.49
CA THR A 6 5.02 -0.64 -0.43
C THR A 6 5.08 0.88 -0.56
N PRO A 7 5.48 1.62 0.49
CA PRO A 7 5.75 3.05 0.37
C PRO A 7 6.80 3.32 -0.72
N SER A 8 6.66 4.42 -1.45
CA SER A 8 7.66 4.85 -2.45
C SER A 8 8.74 5.68 -1.77
N ASP A 9 9.62 5.02 -1.01
CA ASP A 9 10.75 5.62 -0.31
C ASP A 9 12.00 4.73 -0.39
N PHE A 10 13.16 5.26 0.00
CA PHE A 10 14.47 4.64 -0.19
C PHE A 10 14.60 3.19 0.32
N PRO A 11 14.02 2.80 1.48
CA PRO A 11 14.12 1.42 1.97
C PRO A 11 13.26 0.39 1.19
N PHE A 12 12.37 0.85 0.31
CA PHE A 12 11.36 -0.01 -0.34
C PHE A 12 11.62 -0.18 -1.84
N ALA A 13 10.77 -0.98 -2.49
CA ALA A 13 10.82 -1.18 -3.92
C ALA A 13 10.70 0.18 -4.65
N ARG A 14 11.56 0.39 -5.65
CA ARG A 14 11.65 1.67 -6.37
C ARG A 14 10.34 2.07 -7.06
N ASP A 15 9.61 1.08 -7.56
CA ASP A 15 8.30 1.23 -8.21
C ASP A 15 7.13 1.09 -7.21
N GLY A 16 7.43 0.87 -5.92
CA GLY A 16 6.45 0.61 -4.89
C GLY A 16 5.83 -0.78 -4.95
N ILE A 17 6.31 -1.69 -5.80
CA ILE A 17 5.74 -3.03 -5.98
C ILE A 17 6.67 -4.07 -5.37
N ALA A 18 6.29 -4.67 -4.24
CA ALA A 18 7.07 -5.74 -3.63
C ALA A 18 6.80 -7.10 -4.29
N ALA A 19 5.59 -7.31 -4.79
CA ALA A 19 5.23 -8.47 -5.60
C ALA A 19 3.99 -8.19 -6.45
N GLU A 20 3.93 -8.76 -7.63
CA GLU A 20 2.77 -8.70 -8.52
C GLU A 20 2.49 -10.09 -9.11
N GLY A 21 1.23 -10.50 -9.05
CA GLY A 21 0.77 -11.75 -9.66
C GLY A 21 0.36 -11.54 -11.11
N THR A 22 0.67 -12.50 -11.96
CA THR A 22 0.24 -12.53 -13.37
C THR A 22 -1.28 -12.40 -13.53
N PRO A 23 -1.77 -11.55 -14.46
CA PRO A 23 -3.19 -11.44 -14.77
C PRO A 23 -3.81 -12.78 -15.20
N ASN A 24 -5.08 -12.99 -14.85
CA ASN A 24 -5.88 -14.17 -15.23
C ASN A 24 -5.32 -15.53 -14.77
N ILE A 25 -4.43 -15.55 -13.77
CA ILE A 25 -3.89 -16.77 -13.18
C ILE A 25 -4.20 -16.80 -11.68
N GLU A 26 -4.74 -17.93 -11.20
CA GLU A 26 -4.89 -18.20 -9.77
C GLU A 26 -3.52 -18.53 -9.16
N GLN A 27 -3.07 -17.71 -8.22
CA GLN A 27 -1.76 -17.87 -7.57
C GLN A 27 -1.73 -17.16 -6.22
N ILE A 28 -0.75 -17.54 -5.39
CA ILE A 28 -0.39 -16.84 -4.16
C ILE A 28 0.91 -16.07 -4.43
N ILE A 29 0.94 -14.79 -4.03
CA ILE A 29 2.16 -13.98 -4.02
C ILE A 29 2.57 -13.70 -2.59
N VAL A 30 3.89 -13.68 -2.33
CA VAL A 30 4.47 -13.44 -1.01
C VAL A 30 5.64 -12.49 -1.19
N ALA A 31 5.79 -11.53 -0.26
CA ALA A 31 6.93 -10.63 -0.18
C ALA A 31 7.38 -10.48 1.27
N GLU A 32 8.68 -10.32 1.46
CA GLU A 32 9.28 -10.02 2.76
C GLU A 32 9.05 -8.55 3.15
N VAL A 33 8.93 -8.28 4.44
CA VAL A 33 8.80 -6.93 4.98
C VAL A 33 9.60 -6.78 6.26
N ASP A 34 10.47 -5.76 6.31
CA ASP A 34 11.09 -5.33 7.56
C ASP A 34 10.16 -4.35 8.29
N LEU A 35 9.76 -4.72 9.50
CA LEU A 35 8.88 -3.90 10.32
C LEU A 35 9.58 -2.65 10.87
N ASN A 36 10.91 -2.66 11.01
CA ASN A 36 11.68 -1.49 11.43
C ASN A 36 11.67 -0.42 10.34
N ASP A 37 11.87 -0.81 9.08
CA ASP A 37 11.79 0.12 7.94
C ASP A 37 10.39 0.69 7.80
N LEU A 38 9.35 -0.14 7.97
CA LEU A 38 7.96 0.31 7.96
C LEU A 38 7.66 1.30 9.09
N GLN A 39 8.19 1.05 10.30
CA GLN A 39 8.05 1.95 11.42
C GLN A 39 8.80 3.27 11.19
N GLY A 40 10.05 3.20 10.72
CA GLY A 40 10.87 4.37 10.39
C GLY A 40 10.20 5.25 9.35
N ASN A 41 9.68 4.65 8.28
CA ASN A 41 8.97 5.38 7.23
C ASN A 41 7.70 6.08 7.74
N ARG A 42 6.96 5.46 8.66
CA ARG A 42 5.76 6.09 9.25
C ARG A 42 6.07 7.31 10.11
N LEU A 43 7.30 7.43 10.61
CA LEU A 43 7.72 8.53 11.47
C LEU A 43 8.44 9.63 10.68
N ASN A 44 9.34 9.25 9.77
CA ASN A 44 10.28 10.17 9.13
C ASN A 44 10.42 9.95 7.61
N GLY A 45 9.54 9.15 7.00
CA GLY A 45 9.55 8.94 5.55
C GLY A 45 9.19 10.21 4.78
N THR A 46 9.67 10.31 3.55
CA THR A 46 9.30 11.34 2.58
C THR A 46 7.92 11.07 2.01
N THR A 47 7.55 9.79 1.87
CA THR A 47 6.24 9.37 1.37
C THR A 47 5.53 8.51 2.42
N ILE A 48 4.49 9.05 3.06
CA ILE A 48 3.74 8.37 4.12
C ILE A 48 2.23 8.33 3.77
N PRO A 49 1.79 7.42 2.87
CA PRO A 49 0.46 7.49 2.26
C PRO A 49 -0.70 7.55 3.27
N LEU A 50 -0.57 6.87 4.41
CA LEU A 50 -1.60 6.86 5.45
C LEU A 50 -1.84 8.25 6.06
N TYR A 51 -0.79 9.06 6.21
CA TYR A 51 -0.84 10.38 6.84
C TYR A 51 -0.88 11.52 5.83
N ASP A 52 -0.25 11.34 4.67
CA ASP A 52 -0.20 12.32 3.58
C ASP A 52 -1.48 12.36 2.73
N LYS A 53 -2.38 11.37 2.91
CA LYS A 53 -3.64 11.37 2.18
C LYS A 53 -4.39 12.69 2.37
N ARG A 54 -4.90 13.22 1.26
CA ARG A 54 -5.68 14.46 1.20
C ARG A 54 -6.97 14.33 2.01
N LYS A 55 -6.98 14.90 3.22
CA LYS A 55 -8.13 14.82 4.13
C LYS A 55 -9.40 15.37 3.49
N ASP A 56 -9.30 16.46 2.74
CA ASP A 56 -10.40 17.09 2.01
C ASP A 56 -11.07 16.17 0.98
N VAL A 57 -10.36 15.17 0.44
CA VAL A 57 -10.89 14.18 -0.50
C VAL A 57 -11.50 12.98 0.21
N TYR A 58 -10.96 12.61 1.37
CA TYR A 58 -11.32 11.39 2.11
C TYR A 58 -12.12 11.64 3.40
N GLU A 59 -12.57 12.87 3.66
CA GLU A 59 -13.35 13.24 4.85
C GLU A 59 -14.80 12.73 4.78
N HIS A 60 -15.32 12.51 3.58
CA HIS A 60 -16.69 12.04 3.42
C HIS A 60 -16.85 10.60 3.95
N PRO A 61 -17.89 10.35 4.78
CA PRO A 61 -18.18 9.01 5.25
C PRO A 61 -18.49 8.09 4.07
N VAL A 62 -17.95 6.86 4.13
CA VAL A 62 -18.21 5.83 3.12
C VAL A 62 -19.65 5.35 3.25
N GLU A 63 -20.43 5.47 2.18
CA GLU A 63 -21.78 4.88 2.11
C GLU A 63 -21.66 3.41 1.67
N VAL A 64 -21.94 2.49 2.60
CA VAL A 64 -21.92 1.05 2.30
C VAL A 64 -23.24 0.66 1.66
N ILE A 65 -23.28 0.60 0.34
CA ILE A 65 -24.45 0.13 -0.41
C ILE A 65 -24.46 -1.41 -0.36
N LYS A 66 -25.45 -1.99 0.32
CA LYS A 66 -25.73 -3.43 0.19
C LYS A 66 -26.42 -3.68 -1.14
N VAL A 67 -25.75 -4.45 -2.00
CA VAL A 67 -26.39 -5.03 -3.20
C VAL A 67 -27.17 -6.27 -2.74
N SER A 68 -28.48 -6.23 -2.95
CA SER A 68 -29.43 -7.34 -2.72
C SER A 68 -29.46 -8.31 -3.89
#